data_AF-A0A942IPK4-F1
#
_entry.id   AF-A0A942IPK4-F1
#
_cell.length_a   1.000
_cell.length_b   1.000
_cell.length_c   1.000
_cell.angle_alpha   90.00
_cell.angle_beta   90.00
_cell.angle_gamma   90.00
#
_symmetry.space_group_name_H-M   'P 1'
#
loop_
_entity.id
_entity.type
_entity.pdbx_description
1 polymer ?
#
loop_
_entity_poly.entity_id
_entity_poly.type
_entity_poly.pdbx_seq_one_letter_code
_entity_poly.pdbx_strand_id
1 'polypeptide(L)'
;MGFTLVEIAIVLVIIGLLLGGVLKGQELVNSAKVKNLANDFRNISTFVYAYQDKYRALPGDDSAANNHVNGGTVATTPAAGLANGRINGNWNSTTATDESVLFWQHVRLAGLATGTTTLGNLSLGDEYVPKNADGGRLGVTGDAVFTGATPWAANFFICSSNIQGRFARQIDTTIDDGNTTTGTVRVICQNECASSAAYVALTPAEDANVYTVCVGN
;
A
#
# COMPACT_ATOMS: atom_id res chain seq x y z
N MET A 1 -18.48 51.65 25.24
CA MET A 1 -17.01 51.69 25.33
C MET A 1 -16.48 50.88 24.16
N GLY A 2 -16.14 51.56 23.07
CA GLY A 2 -15.80 50.93 21.80
C GLY A 2 -14.40 50.35 21.82
N PHE A 3 -14.23 49.18 21.22
CA PHE A 3 -12.92 48.60 20.94
C PHE A 3 -12.07 49.60 20.16
N THR A 4 -10.83 49.79 20.58
CA THR A 4 -9.89 50.67 19.89
C THR A 4 -9.47 50.05 18.57
N LEU A 5 -9.15 50.88 17.57
CA LEU A 5 -8.58 50.40 16.29
C LEU A 5 -7.32 49.54 16.50
N VAL A 6 -6.56 49.82 17.57
CA VAL A 6 -5.37 49.06 17.97
C VAL A 6 -5.72 47.65 18.46
N GLU A 7 -6.78 47.49 19.27
CA GLU A 7 -7.23 46.17 19.72
C GLU A 7 -7.67 45.30 18.54
N ILE A 8 -8.40 45.85 17.56
CA ILE A 8 -8.81 45.09 16.38
C ILE A 8 -7.61 44.77 15.48
N ALA A 9 -6.63 45.69 15.35
CA ALA A 9 -5.43 45.46 14.55
C ALA A 9 -4.58 44.30 15.07
N ILE A 10 -4.36 44.22 16.39
CA ILE A 10 -3.58 43.13 16.99
C ILE A 10 -4.31 41.79 16.83
N VAL A 11 -5.64 41.77 17.00
CA VAL A 11 -6.46 40.57 16.80
C VAL A 11 -6.35 40.06 15.36
N LEU A 12 -6.44 40.93 14.35
CA LEU A 12 -6.32 40.54 12.94
C LEU A 12 -4.93 39.99 12.60
N VAL A 13 -3.86 40.56 13.18
CA VAL A 13 -2.49 40.06 13.01
C VAL A 13 -2.36 38.66 13.59
N ILE A 14 -2.86 38.44 14.81
CA ILE A 14 -2.79 37.12 15.46
C ILE A 14 -3.57 36.08 14.64
N ILE A 15 -4.79 36.40 14.19
CA ILE A 15 -5.59 35.50 13.34
C ILE A 15 -4.87 35.21 12.02
N GLY A 16 -4.26 36.22 11.38
CA GLY A 16 -3.49 36.04 10.14
C GLY A 16 -2.29 35.10 10.31
N LEU A 17 -1.54 35.25 11.41
CA LEU A 17 -0.41 34.38 11.73
C LEU A 17 -0.85 32.95 12.05
N LEU A 18 -1.96 32.79 12.79
CA LEU A 18 -2.51 31.48 13.12
C LEU A 18 -3.02 30.76 11.86
N LEU A 19 -3.77 31.44 10.98
CA LEU A 19 -4.24 30.86 9.72
C LEU A 19 -3.09 30.46 8.80
N GLY A 20 -2.07 31.32 8.67
CA GLY A 20 -0.86 31.00 7.89
C GLY A 20 -0.10 29.80 8.45
N GLY A 21 0.02 29.69 9.78
CA GLY A 21 0.64 28.56 10.47
C GLY A 21 -0.11 27.24 10.27
N VAL A 22 -1.44 27.24 10.37
CA VAL A 22 -2.28 26.04 10.22
C VAL A 22 -2.20 25.49 8.79
N LEU A 23 -2.28 26.36 7.76
CA LEU A 23 -2.19 25.92 6.37
C LEU A 23 -0.86 25.23 6.08
N LYS A 24 0.26 25.79 6.57
CA LYS A 24 1.58 25.16 6.42
C LYS A 24 1.67 23.85 7.22
N GLY A 25 1.08 23.81 8.41
CA GLY A 25 1.01 22.61 9.26
C GLY A 25 0.27 21.46 8.57
N GLN A 26 -0.86 21.73 7.92
CA GLN A 26 -1.64 20.72 7.19
C GLN A 26 -0.84 20.14 6.01
N GLU A 27 -0.14 20.97 5.25
CA GLU A 27 0.71 20.51 4.14
C GLU A 27 1.88 19.64 4.60
N LEU A 28 2.48 19.96 5.75
CA LEU A 28 3.52 19.12 6.35
C LEU A 28 2.99 17.75 6.77
N VAL A 29 1.78 17.70 7.35
CA VAL A 29 1.12 16.43 7.71
C VAL A 29 0.82 15.59 6.47
N ASN A 30 0.28 16.20 5.41
CA ASN A 30 0.00 15.53 4.14
C ASN A 30 1.28 14.95 3.52
N SER A 31 2.37 15.72 3.53
CA SER A 31 3.67 15.27 3.04
C SER A 31 4.24 14.11 3.86
N ALA A 32 4.02 14.10 5.18
CA ALA A 32 4.43 13.00 6.05
C ALA A 32 3.64 11.71 5.73
N LYS A 33 2.32 11.80 5.49
CA LYS A 33 1.50 10.65 5.07
C LYS A 33 2.00 10.04 3.76
N VAL A 34 2.28 10.87 2.77
CA VAL A 34 2.81 10.40 1.47
C VAL A 34 4.16 9.71 1.62
N LYS A 35 5.06 10.25 2.46
CA LYS A 35 6.35 9.60 2.76
C LYS A 35 6.18 8.26 3.47
N ASN A 36 5.25 8.16 4.41
CA ASN A 36 4.96 6.89 5.09
C ASN A 36 4.44 5.85 4.09
N LEU A 37 3.48 6.21 3.23
CA LEU A 37 2.96 5.33 2.17
C LEU A 37 4.07 4.88 1.20
N ALA A 38 4.92 5.82 0.75
CA ALA A 38 6.06 5.49 -0.10
C ALA A 38 7.05 4.54 0.58
N ASN A 39 7.29 4.72 1.88
CA ASN A 39 8.14 3.82 2.67
C ASN A 39 7.49 2.44 2.87
N ASP A 40 6.17 2.36 3.05
CA ASP A 40 5.46 1.08 3.14
C ASP A 40 5.70 0.24 1.88
N PHE A 41 5.56 0.84 0.69
CA PHE A 41 5.88 0.15 -0.58
C PHE A 41 7.34 -0.35 -0.64
N ARG A 42 8.30 0.48 -0.23
CA ARG A 42 9.74 0.10 -0.22
C ARG A 42 10.06 -0.99 0.80
N ASN A 43 9.47 -0.93 1.98
CA ASN A 43 9.67 -1.90 3.06
C ASN A 43 9.14 -3.27 2.63
N ILE A 44 7.97 -3.31 1.98
CA ILE A 44 7.39 -4.56 1.50
C ILE A 44 8.28 -5.22 0.43
N SER A 45 8.82 -4.46 -0.53
CA SER A 45 9.83 -5.00 -1.47
C SER A 45 11.05 -5.56 -0.73
N THR A 46 11.50 -4.86 0.32
CA THR A 46 12.64 -5.31 1.13
C THR A 46 12.35 -6.64 1.83
N PHE A 47 11.12 -6.86 2.32
CA PHE A 47 10.74 -8.13 2.94
C PHE A 47 10.80 -9.30 1.95
N VAL A 48 10.33 -9.10 0.72
CA VAL A 48 10.40 -10.10 -0.36
C VAL A 48 11.85 -10.51 -0.60
N TYR A 49 12.73 -9.54 -0.86
CA TYR A 49 14.13 -9.82 -1.18
C TYR A 49 14.91 -10.38 0.01
N ALA A 50 14.66 -9.89 1.22
CA ALA A 50 15.32 -10.40 2.43
C ALA A 50 14.93 -11.84 2.74
N TYR A 51 13.66 -12.21 2.54
CA TYR A 51 13.22 -13.60 2.67
C TYR A 51 13.86 -14.48 1.59
N GLN A 52 13.90 -14.00 0.34
CA GLN A 52 14.53 -14.69 -0.78
C GLN A 52 16.03 -14.93 -0.58
N ASP A 53 16.77 -13.94 -0.07
CA ASP A 53 18.21 -14.09 0.22
C ASP A 53 18.45 -15.13 1.32
N LYS A 54 17.62 -15.12 2.36
CA LYS A 54 17.76 -16.01 3.53
C LYS A 54 17.37 -17.46 3.24
N TYR A 55 16.29 -17.68 2.50
CA TYR A 55 15.67 -19.00 2.33
C TYR A 55 15.69 -19.52 0.89
N ARG A 56 16.13 -18.70 -0.09
CA ARG A 56 16.11 -19.03 -1.53
C ARG A 56 14.73 -19.42 -2.06
N ALA A 57 13.68 -18.95 -1.40
CA ALA A 57 12.28 -19.13 -1.74
C ALA A 57 11.56 -17.79 -1.63
N LEU A 58 10.41 -17.62 -2.28
CA LEU A 58 9.59 -16.43 -2.09
C LEU A 58 8.61 -16.64 -0.92
N PRO A 59 8.40 -15.62 -0.08
CA PRO A 59 7.39 -15.70 0.97
C PRO A 59 5.98 -15.86 0.34
N GLY A 60 5.16 -16.71 0.93
CA GLY A 60 3.87 -17.15 0.37
C GLY A 60 4.00 -18.40 -0.50
N ASP A 61 4.95 -18.41 -1.42
CA ASP A 61 5.22 -19.48 -2.41
C ASP A 61 6.24 -20.54 -1.91
N ASP A 62 6.67 -20.43 -0.66
CA ASP A 62 7.65 -21.33 -0.06
C ASP A 62 7.05 -22.70 0.29
N SER A 63 7.31 -23.70 -0.57
CA SER A 63 6.91 -25.10 -0.34
C SER A 63 7.49 -25.74 0.93
N ALA A 64 8.57 -25.17 1.47
CA ALA A 64 9.24 -25.61 2.69
C ALA A 64 9.06 -24.60 3.84
N ALA A 65 8.03 -23.74 3.78
CA ALA A 65 7.80 -22.69 4.78
C ALA A 65 7.79 -23.23 6.21
N ASN A 66 7.21 -24.40 6.45
CA ASN A 66 7.18 -25.04 7.76
C ASN A 66 8.57 -25.37 8.34
N ASN A 67 9.57 -25.58 7.48
CA ASN A 67 10.96 -25.86 7.84
C ASN A 67 11.79 -24.57 7.91
N HIS A 68 11.54 -23.61 7.02
CA HIS A 68 12.27 -22.35 6.97
C HIS A 68 11.87 -21.36 8.07
N VAL A 69 10.58 -21.31 8.38
CA VAL A 69 10.00 -20.47 9.43
C VAL A 69 9.14 -21.31 10.36
N ASN A 70 9.50 -21.34 11.64
CA ASN A 70 8.79 -22.15 12.63
C ASN A 70 7.32 -21.69 12.75
N GLY A 71 6.39 -22.62 12.53
CA GLY A 71 4.94 -22.32 12.51
C GLY A 71 4.44 -21.75 11.17
N GLY A 72 5.26 -21.76 10.11
CA GLY A 72 4.83 -21.36 8.78
C GLY A 72 3.87 -22.35 8.16
N THR A 73 2.76 -21.84 7.62
CA THR A 73 1.81 -22.63 6.84
C THR A 73 2.22 -22.64 5.38
N VAL A 74 2.31 -23.82 4.76
CA VAL A 74 2.54 -23.94 3.31
C VAL A 74 1.23 -23.65 2.56
N ALA A 75 1.30 -22.84 1.50
CA ALA A 75 0.14 -22.50 0.69
C ALA A 75 -0.45 -23.74 0.00
N THR A 76 -1.77 -23.73 -0.16
CA THR A 76 -2.51 -24.78 -0.90
C THR A 76 -3.41 -24.20 -1.98
N THR A 77 -3.53 -22.87 -2.05
CA THR A 77 -4.23 -22.16 -3.13
C THR A 77 -3.42 -20.97 -3.64
N PRO A 78 -3.69 -20.53 -4.89
CA PRO A 78 -4.39 -21.28 -5.92
C PRO A 78 -3.59 -22.54 -6.33
N ALA A 79 -4.25 -23.69 -6.46
CA ALA A 79 -3.56 -24.98 -6.64
C ALA A 79 -2.67 -25.05 -7.90
N ALA A 80 -3.02 -24.29 -8.95
CA ALA A 80 -2.24 -24.19 -10.18
C ALA A 80 -1.01 -23.25 -10.07
N GLY A 81 -0.89 -22.52 -8.96
CA GLY A 81 0.16 -21.52 -8.71
C GLY A 81 1.23 -21.95 -7.71
N LEU A 82 1.07 -23.10 -7.05
CA LEU A 82 1.94 -23.47 -5.93
C LEU A 82 3.39 -23.70 -6.33
N ALA A 83 4.33 -23.13 -5.56
CA ALA A 83 5.77 -23.33 -5.67
C ALA A 83 6.33 -23.01 -7.07
N ASN A 84 5.79 -21.97 -7.71
CA ASN A 84 6.10 -21.61 -9.10
C ASN A 84 7.06 -20.41 -9.24
N GLY A 85 7.52 -19.83 -8.13
CA GLY A 85 8.36 -18.65 -8.11
C GLY A 85 7.59 -17.33 -8.27
N ARG A 86 6.29 -17.30 -7.98
CA ARG A 86 5.45 -16.10 -7.93
C ARG A 86 4.54 -16.16 -6.70
N ILE A 87 4.09 -15.00 -6.24
CA ILE A 87 3.17 -14.91 -5.09
C ILE A 87 1.73 -14.88 -5.61
N ASN A 88 1.14 -16.01 -5.92
CA ASN A 88 -0.21 -16.09 -6.49
C ASN A 88 -1.32 -15.77 -5.48
N GLY A 89 -2.49 -15.43 -6.02
CA GLY A 89 -3.64 -14.93 -5.26
C GLY A 89 -3.71 -13.41 -5.29
N ASN A 90 -4.94 -12.88 -5.26
CA ASN A 90 -5.17 -11.44 -5.27
C ASN A 90 -4.48 -10.78 -4.07
N TRP A 91 -3.96 -9.56 -4.26
CA TRP A 91 -3.31 -8.81 -3.18
C TRP A 91 -4.26 -8.52 -2.00
N ASN A 92 -5.56 -8.44 -2.27
CA ASN A 92 -6.62 -8.28 -1.28
C ASN A 92 -7.41 -9.57 -1.00
N SER A 93 -6.80 -10.73 -1.24
CA SER A 93 -7.46 -12.02 -0.98
C SER A 93 -7.84 -12.17 0.50
N THR A 94 -8.97 -12.84 0.72
CA THR A 94 -9.47 -13.26 2.03
C THR A 94 -9.41 -14.79 2.20
N THR A 95 -8.76 -15.48 1.26
CA THR A 95 -8.57 -16.92 1.30
C THR A 95 -7.31 -17.25 2.10
N ALA A 96 -7.48 -17.87 3.27
CA ALA A 96 -6.39 -18.17 4.21
C ALA A 96 -5.25 -19.04 3.64
N THR A 97 -5.51 -19.76 2.56
CA THR A 97 -4.57 -20.66 1.90
C THR A 97 -3.84 -20.05 0.72
N ASP A 98 -4.18 -18.81 0.34
CA ASP A 98 -3.53 -18.10 -0.77
C ASP A 98 -2.12 -17.63 -0.38
N GLU A 99 -1.20 -17.70 -1.34
CA GLU A 99 0.19 -17.27 -1.15
C GLU A 99 0.28 -15.78 -0.81
N SER A 100 -0.55 -14.93 -1.44
CA SER A 100 -0.64 -13.50 -1.13
C SER A 100 -1.02 -13.21 0.32
N VAL A 101 -1.80 -14.10 0.95
CA VAL A 101 -2.19 -13.99 2.37
C VAL A 101 -1.08 -14.53 3.26
N LEU A 102 -0.54 -15.71 2.92
CA LEU A 102 0.51 -16.38 3.68
C LEU A 102 1.86 -15.68 3.61
N PHE A 103 2.08 -14.85 2.58
CA PHE A 103 3.18 -13.91 2.47
C PHE A 103 3.43 -13.19 3.80
N TRP A 104 2.38 -12.61 4.38
CA TRP A 104 2.47 -11.85 5.63
C TRP A 104 2.85 -12.70 6.84
N GLN A 105 2.34 -13.93 6.91
CA GLN A 105 2.71 -14.86 7.97
C GLN A 105 4.20 -15.23 7.86
N HIS A 106 4.66 -15.56 6.65
CA HIS A 106 6.04 -15.99 6.42
C HIS A 106 7.04 -14.88 6.76
N VAL A 107 6.81 -13.65 6.29
CA VAL A 107 7.71 -12.52 6.58
C VAL A 107 7.69 -12.10 8.05
N ARG A 108 6.56 -12.26 8.76
CA ARG A 108 6.46 -12.00 10.20
C ARG A 108 7.17 -13.07 11.02
N LEU A 109 6.96 -14.34 10.70
CA LEU A 109 7.67 -15.46 11.36
C LEU A 109 9.18 -15.46 11.08
N ALA A 110 9.59 -14.96 9.91
CA ALA A 110 11.00 -14.75 9.59
C ALA A 110 11.66 -13.60 10.38
N GLY A 111 10.87 -12.80 11.12
CA GLY A 111 11.33 -11.62 11.85
C GLY A 111 11.62 -10.41 10.96
N LEU A 112 11.13 -10.41 9.71
CA LEU A 112 11.34 -9.32 8.75
C LEU A 112 10.29 -8.22 8.91
N ALA A 113 9.06 -8.61 9.24
CA ALA A 113 7.95 -7.69 9.49
C ALA A 113 7.39 -7.89 10.90
N THR A 114 6.78 -6.84 11.45
CA THR A 114 6.03 -6.90 12.71
C THR A 114 4.55 -7.23 12.47
N GLY A 115 3.89 -7.79 13.48
CA GLY A 115 2.45 -8.05 13.47
C GLY A 115 2.10 -9.46 13.88
N THR A 116 0.79 -9.76 13.96
CA THR A 116 0.31 -11.10 14.33
C THR A 116 0.58 -12.13 13.22
N THR A 117 0.93 -13.34 13.62
CA THR A 117 1.16 -14.49 12.72
C THR A 117 -0.05 -15.42 12.65
N THR A 118 -1.06 -15.16 13.50
CA THR A 118 -2.30 -15.92 13.55
C THR A 118 -3.28 -15.33 12.54
N LEU A 119 -3.73 -16.14 11.59
CA LEU A 119 -4.72 -15.72 10.62
C LEU A 119 -6.05 -15.46 11.34
N GLY A 120 -6.62 -14.27 11.11
CA GLY A 120 -7.95 -13.89 11.58
C GLY A 120 -9.02 -14.11 10.51
N ASN A 121 -9.99 -13.20 10.43
CA ASN A 121 -11.05 -13.24 9.41
C ASN A 121 -10.62 -12.66 8.05
N LEU A 122 -9.37 -12.16 7.96
CA LEU A 122 -8.71 -11.62 6.76
C LEU A 122 -9.44 -10.44 6.07
N SER A 123 -10.47 -9.91 6.73
CA SER A 123 -11.24 -8.75 6.27
C SER A 123 -10.57 -7.45 6.72
N LEU A 124 -10.89 -6.34 6.05
CA LEU A 124 -10.31 -5.05 6.42
C LEU A 124 -10.74 -4.68 7.84
N GLY A 125 -9.76 -4.45 8.71
CA GLY A 125 -9.98 -4.22 10.15
C GLY A 125 -9.44 -5.32 11.04
N ASP A 126 -9.26 -6.54 10.51
CA ASP A 126 -8.55 -7.63 11.18
C ASP A 126 -7.11 -7.23 11.51
N GLU A 127 -6.58 -7.73 12.62
CA GLU A 127 -5.21 -7.44 13.06
C GLU A 127 -4.15 -8.09 12.15
N TYR A 128 -4.49 -9.22 11.51
CA TYR A 128 -3.60 -9.89 10.57
C TYR A 128 -3.38 -9.06 9.31
N VAL A 129 -4.41 -8.36 8.84
CA VAL A 129 -4.35 -7.58 7.60
C VAL A 129 -3.52 -6.32 7.82
N PRO A 130 -2.38 -6.15 7.12
CA PRO A 130 -1.63 -4.91 7.22
C PRO A 130 -2.42 -3.76 6.62
N LYS A 131 -2.33 -2.61 7.29
CA LYS A 131 -3.05 -1.40 6.95
C LYS A 131 -2.08 -0.25 6.76
N ASN A 132 -2.37 0.63 5.82
CA ASN A 132 -1.63 1.86 5.65
C ASN A 132 -2.05 2.92 6.69
N ALA A 133 -1.37 4.06 6.70
CA ALA A 133 -1.63 5.16 7.64
C ALA A 133 -3.05 5.75 7.56
N ASP A 134 -3.75 5.57 6.43
CA ASP A 134 -5.13 6.01 6.22
C ASP A 134 -6.15 4.87 6.42
N GLY A 135 -5.72 3.72 6.95
CA GLY A 135 -6.59 2.58 7.28
C GLY A 135 -7.01 1.71 6.09
N GLY A 136 -6.44 1.93 4.91
CA GLY A 136 -6.60 1.05 3.75
C GLY A 136 -5.76 -0.21 3.84
N ARG A 137 -6.16 -1.25 3.09
CA ARG A 137 -5.44 -2.53 3.04
C ARG A 137 -4.10 -2.35 2.34
N LEU A 138 -3.07 -3.06 2.81
CA LEU A 138 -1.82 -3.30 2.09
C LEU A 138 -1.73 -4.78 1.73
N GLY A 139 -1.28 -5.08 0.51
CA GLY A 139 -1.11 -6.45 0.05
C GLY A 139 -0.11 -6.59 -1.08
N VAL A 140 0.27 -7.84 -1.35
CA VAL A 140 1.25 -8.22 -2.37
C VAL A 140 0.66 -9.29 -3.25
N THR A 141 0.94 -9.24 -4.54
CA THR A 141 0.56 -10.29 -5.48
C THR A 141 1.56 -10.38 -6.63
N GLY A 142 1.81 -11.58 -7.13
CA GLY A 142 2.48 -11.87 -8.39
C GLY A 142 1.48 -12.01 -9.55
N ASP A 143 0.18 -11.99 -9.28
CA ASP A 143 -0.86 -12.04 -10.31
C ASP A 143 -1.04 -10.68 -10.98
N ALA A 144 -1.55 -10.69 -12.21
CA ALA A 144 -1.77 -9.46 -12.96
C ALA A 144 -2.85 -8.59 -12.28
N VAL A 145 -2.43 -7.41 -11.80
CA VAL A 145 -3.34 -6.37 -11.29
C VAL A 145 -3.99 -5.55 -12.43
N PHE A 146 -3.55 -5.78 -13.66
CA PHE A 146 -4.08 -5.13 -14.86
C PHE A 146 -4.45 -6.17 -15.92
N THR A 147 -5.69 -6.10 -16.41
CA THR A 147 -6.26 -7.05 -17.38
C THR A 147 -6.52 -6.42 -18.76
N GLY A 148 -6.09 -5.17 -18.97
CA GLY A 148 -6.19 -4.48 -20.26
C GLY A 148 -5.15 -4.97 -21.29
N ALA A 149 -5.21 -4.39 -22.49
CA ALA A 149 -4.46 -4.87 -23.66
C ALA A 149 -2.92 -4.80 -23.50
N THR A 150 -2.42 -3.85 -22.69
CA THR A 150 -0.99 -3.70 -22.41
C THR A 150 -0.68 -4.18 -20.98
N PRO A 151 -0.24 -5.44 -20.82
CA PRO A 151 0.06 -5.97 -19.50
C PRO A 151 1.18 -5.17 -18.83
N TRP A 152 1.03 -4.92 -17.54
CA TRP A 152 2.08 -4.32 -16.74
C TRP A 152 3.10 -5.40 -16.38
N ALA A 153 4.30 -5.32 -16.97
CA ALA A 153 5.37 -6.27 -16.68
C ALA A 153 6.01 -5.98 -15.32
N ALA A 154 5.78 -6.86 -14.35
CA ALA A 154 6.43 -6.89 -13.04
C ALA A 154 6.50 -8.32 -12.51
N ASN A 155 7.45 -8.59 -11.61
CA ASN A 155 7.55 -9.86 -10.89
C ASN A 155 6.46 -9.95 -9.83
N PHE A 156 6.25 -8.86 -9.10
CA PHE A 156 5.18 -8.71 -8.14
C PHE A 156 4.71 -7.25 -8.05
N PHE A 157 3.49 -7.09 -7.54
CA PHE A 157 2.82 -5.85 -7.30
C PHE A 157 2.56 -5.70 -5.81
N ILE A 158 2.79 -4.50 -5.30
CA ILE A 158 2.40 -4.10 -3.95
C ILE A 158 1.27 -3.10 -4.11
N CYS A 159 0.10 -3.40 -3.57
CA CYS A 159 -1.08 -2.59 -3.72
C CYS A 159 -1.59 -2.08 -2.38
N SER A 160 -2.13 -0.87 -2.39
CA SER A 160 -2.74 -0.24 -1.23
C SER A 160 -4.05 0.44 -1.59
N SER A 161 -5.11 0.16 -0.82
CA SER A 161 -6.42 0.83 -0.95
C SER A 161 -6.54 2.07 -0.06
N ASN A 162 -7.66 2.78 -0.19
CA ASN A 162 -8.03 3.95 0.61
C ASN A 162 -7.03 5.11 0.55
N ILE A 163 -6.37 5.31 -0.59
CA ILE A 163 -5.45 6.44 -0.79
C ILE A 163 -6.20 7.56 -1.50
N GLN A 164 -6.21 8.76 -0.92
CA GLN A 164 -6.82 9.93 -1.56
C GLN A 164 -6.12 10.28 -2.87
N GLY A 165 -6.86 10.75 -3.89
CA GLY A 165 -6.33 11.10 -5.21
C GLY A 165 -5.15 12.08 -5.14
N ARG A 166 -5.21 13.06 -4.22
CA ARG A 166 -4.09 13.99 -3.99
C ARG A 166 -2.81 13.28 -3.54
N PHE A 167 -2.93 12.28 -2.66
CA PHE A 167 -1.81 11.51 -2.14
C PHE A 167 -1.31 10.54 -3.19
N ALA A 168 -2.19 9.90 -3.97
CA ALA A 168 -1.80 9.05 -5.08
C ALA A 168 -0.92 9.80 -6.09
N ARG A 169 -1.32 11.01 -6.51
CA ARG A 169 -0.50 11.87 -7.40
C ARG A 169 0.83 12.30 -6.77
N GLN A 170 0.84 12.55 -5.46
CA GLN A 170 2.05 12.94 -4.76
C GLN A 170 3.01 11.75 -4.53
N ILE A 171 2.49 10.54 -4.27
CA ILE A 171 3.26 9.29 -4.21
C ILE A 171 3.90 9.03 -5.57
N ASP A 172 3.11 9.16 -6.63
CA ASP A 172 3.56 8.98 -8.01
C ASP A 172 4.72 9.92 -8.36
N THR A 173 4.58 11.23 -8.10
CA THR A 173 5.69 12.19 -8.30
C THR A 173 6.89 11.98 -7.36
N THR A 174 6.72 11.31 -6.22
CA THR A 174 7.80 11.04 -5.25
C THR A 174 8.58 9.78 -5.59
N ILE A 175 7.95 8.81 -6.25
CA ILE A 175 8.54 7.50 -6.57
C ILE A 175 8.91 7.39 -8.06
N ASP A 176 8.16 8.06 -8.94
CA ASP A 176 8.18 7.87 -10.38
C ASP A 176 8.17 9.22 -11.16
N ASP A 177 7.19 9.47 -12.04
CA ASP A 177 7.23 10.54 -13.04
C ASP A 177 6.02 11.51 -13.00
N GLY A 178 5.04 11.28 -12.13
CA GLY A 178 3.82 12.08 -12.02
C GLY A 178 2.67 11.64 -12.92
N ASN A 179 2.85 10.58 -13.73
CA ASN A 179 1.80 9.97 -14.54
C ASN A 179 1.23 8.70 -13.90
N THR A 180 0.05 8.84 -13.29
CA THR A 180 -0.65 7.76 -12.57
C THR A 180 -1.10 6.56 -13.41
N THR A 181 -0.86 6.57 -14.72
CA THR A 181 -1.23 5.49 -15.65
C THR A 181 -0.05 4.70 -16.18
N THR A 182 1.18 5.21 -16.05
CA THR A 182 2.39 4.59 -16.61
C THR A 182 3.45 4.39 -15.54
N GLY A 183 4.60 3.83 -15.92
CA GLY A 183 5.70 3.67 -14.97
C GLY A 183 5.52 2.53 -13.96
N THR A 184 6.24 2.66 -12.85
CA THR A 184 6.34 1.78 -11.68
C THR A 184 5.27 2.04 -10.63
N VAL A 185 4.64 3.21 -10.60
CA VAL A 185 3.49 3.51 -9.74
C VAL A 185 2.27 3.74 -10.61
N ARG A 186 1.16 3.05 -10.32
CA ARG A 186 -0.08 3.23 -11.08
C ARG A 186 -1.30 3.19 -10.19
N VAL A 187 -2.31 3.96 -10.58
CA VAL A 187 -3.64 3.94 -9.97
C VAL A 187 -4.53 3.02 -10.79
N ILE A 188 -4.99 1.93 -10.18
CA ILE A 188 -5.69 0.87 -10.92
C ILE A 188 -7.21 1.04 -10.91
N CYS A 189 -7.80 1.59 -9.85
CA CYS A 189 -9.24 1.80 -9.75
C CYS A 189 -9.59 2.75 -8.60
N GLN A 190 -10.81 3.28 -8.63
CA GLN A 190 -11.43 3.94 -7.48
C GLN A 190 -11.89 2.91 -6.45
N ASN A 191 -11.78 3.23 -5.17
CA ASN A 191 -11.98 2.31 -4.03
C ASN A 191 -11.00 1.12 -4.08
N GLU A 192 -11.42 -0.05 -3.57
CA GLU A 192 -10.63 -1.27 -3.52
C GLU A 192 -11.00 -2.22 -4.68
N CYS A 193 -10.00 -2.68 -5.45
CA CYS A 193 -10.17 -3.73 -6.45
C CYS A 193 -8.94 -4.64 -6.50
N ALA A 194 -9.16 -5.92 -6.79
CA ALA A 194 -8.07 -6.89 -6.98
C ALA A 194 -7.30 -6.62 -8.29
N SER A 195 -8.02 -6.31 -9.36
CA SER A 195 -7.48 -5.99 -10.67
C SER A 195 -8.39 -5.04 -11.44
N SER A 196 -7.87 -4.41 -12.50
CA SER A 196 -8.62 -3.48 -13.35
C SER A 196 -8.26 -3.63 -14.83
N ALA A 197 -9.22 -3.34 -15.72
CA ALA A 197 -8.99 -3.33 -17.17
C ALA A 197 -8.47 -1.98 -17.70
N ALA A 198 -8.51 -0.92 -16.88
CA ALA A 198 -8.09 0.43 -17.23
C ALA A 198 -7.39 1.12 -16.05
N TYR A 199 -6.31 1.85 -16.33
CA TYR A 199 -5.68 2.73 -15.33
C TYR A 199 -6.51 3.99 -15.15
N VAL A 200 -6.36 4.62 -13.98
CA VAL A 200 -7.01 5.89 -13.68
C VAL A 200 -6.00 7.03 -13.89
N ALA A 201 -6.28 7.89 -14.86
CA ALA A 201 -5.55 9.14 -15.05
C ALA A 201 -6.09 10.18 -14.07
N LEU A 202 -5.39 10.40 -12.95
CA LEU A 202 -5.86 11.31 -11.92
C LEU A 202 -5.62 12.77 -12.28
N THR A 203 -6.66 13.57 -12.10
CA THR A 203 -6.62 15.03 -12.22
C THR A 203 -6.86 15.70 -10.86
N PRO A 204 -6.52 16.99 -10.67
CA PRO A 204 -6.85 17.71 -9.43
C PRO A 204 -8.34 17.70 -9.05
N ALA A 205 -9.24 17.49 -10.03
CA ALA A 205 -10.68 17.39 -9.78
C ALA A 205 -11.06 16.13 -8.96
N GLU A 206 -10.17 15.14 -8.92
CA GLU A 206 -10.39 13.83 -8.30
C GLU A 206 -9.70 13.68 -6.95
N ASP A 207 -9.07 14.75 -6.44
CA ASP A 207 -8.24 14.72 -5.23
C ASP A 207 -8.96 14.29 -3.95
N ALA A 208 -10.29 14.40 -3.91
CA ALA A 208 -11.13 14.02 -2.79
C ALA A 208 -11.55 12.54 -2.81
N ASN A 209 -11.45 11.87 -3.97
CA ASN A 209 -11.81 10.47 -4.11
C ASN A 209 -10.70 9.57 -3.56
N VAL A 210 -11.04 8.34 -3.20
CA VAL A 210 -10.10 7.32 -2.74
C VAL A 210 -9.88 6.25 -3.80
N TYR A 211 -8.64 5.77 -3.91
CA TYR A 211 -8.19 4.89 -4.97
C TYR A 211 -7.32 3.75 -4.43
N THR A 212 -7.15 2.73 -5.26
CA THR A 212 -6.10 1.71 -5.08
C THR A 212 -4.89 2.09 -5.92
N VAL A 213 -3.75 2.22 -5.26
CA VAL A 213 -2.44 2.48 -5.88
C VAL A 213 -1.62 1.21 -5.77
N CYS A 214 -1.00 0.81 -6.89
CA CYS A 214 -0.08 -0.31 -6.93
C CYS A 214 1.31 0.14 -7.38
N VAL A 215 2.32 -0.58 -6.93
CA VAL A 215 3.72 -0.43 -7.36
C VAL A 215 4.20 -1.76 -7.91
N GLY A 216 4.77 -1.75 -9.12
CA GLY A 216 5.37 -2.94 -9.75
C GLY A 216 6.88 -3.01 -9.53
N ASN A 217 7.39 -4.17 -9.12
CA ASN A 217 8.83 -4.47 -8.96
C ASN A 217 9.25 -5.68 -9.81
#